data_AF-A0A6I7QXM9-F1
#
_entry.id   AF-A0A6I7QXM9-F1
#
_cell.length_a   1.000
_cell.length_b   1.000
_cell.length_c   1.000
_cell.angle_alpha   90.00
_cell.angle_beta   90.00
_cell.angle_gamma   90.00
#
_symmetry.space_group_name_H-M   'P 1'
#
loop_
_entity.id
_entity.type
_entity.pdbx_description
1 polymer ?
#
loop_
_entity_poly.entity_id
_entity_poly.type
_entity_poly.pdbx_seq_one_letter_code
_entity_poly.pdbx_strand_id
1 'polypeptide(L)' 'MKLYIKESYNELVHKVTWPKWEALQESTIVVLIASLLIALVVLGMDMVSDNILKVVYQIIVG' A
#
# COMPACT_ATOMS: atom_id res chain seq x y z
N MET A 1 -11.40 -35.37 -0.02
CA MET A 1 -10.84 -34.10 0.51
C MET A 1 -9.37 -33.88 0.11
N LYS A 2 -8.43 -34.82 0.31
CA LYS A 2 -7.01 -34.64 -0.08
C LYS A 2 -6.77 -34.51 -1.60
N LEU A 3 -7.59 -35.17 -2.41
CA LEU A 3 -7.49 -35.12 -3.88
C LEU A 3 -7.81 -33.72 -4.42
N TYR A 4 -8.89 -33.09 -3.92
CA TYR A 4 -9.33 -31.74 -4.31
C TYR A 4 -8.31 -30.65 -4.01
N ILE A 5 -7.60 -30.72 -2.88
CA ILE A 5 -6.54 -29.73 -2.56
C ILE A 5 -5.36 -29.91 -3.52
N LYS A 6 -5.04 -31.16 -3.89
CA LYS A 6 -3.94 -31.48 -4.82
C LYS A 6 -4.27 -31.10 -6.27
N GLU A 7 -5.52 -31.31 -6.69
CA GLU A 7 -6.05 -30.86 -7.99
C GLU A 7 -6.15 -29.35 -8.06
N SER A 8 -6.68 -28.68 -7.02
CA SER A 8 -6.71 -27.22 -6.94
C SER A 8 -5.31 -26.61 -6.97
N TYR A 9 -4.32 -27.25 -6.35
CA TYR A 9 -2.92 -26.79 -6.41
C TYR A 9 -2.33 -26.97 -7.82
N ASN A 10 -2.61 -28.09 -8.48
CA ASN A 10 -2.19 -28.30 -9.86
C ASN A 10 -2.87 -27.32 -10.82
N GLU A 11 -4.16 -27.00 -10.64
CA GLU A 11 -4.88 -26.00 -11.42
C GLU A 11 -4.36 -24.58 -11.17
N LEU A 12 -4.13 -24.19 -9.93
CA LEU A 12 -3.60 -22.86 -9.62
C LEU A 12 -2.19 -22.66 -10.16
N VAL A 13 -1.37 -23.71 -10.23
CA VAL A 13 0.00 -23.64 -10.76
C VAL A 13 0.03 -23.74 -12.29
N HIS A 14 -0.86 -24.52 -12.92
CA HIS A 14 -0.86 -24.72 -14.39
C HIS A 14 -1.82 -23.80 -15.15
N LYS A 15 -2.83 -23.21 -14.49
CA LYS A 15 -3.87 -22.36 -15.09
C LYS A 15 -3.84 -20.90 -14.61
N VAL A 16 -2.94 -20.56 -13.70
CA VAL A 16 -2.62 -19.17 -13.41
C VAL A 16 -1.23 -18.93 -13.96
N THR A 17 -1.15 -18.25 -15.10
CA THR A 17 0.10 -17.69 -15.62
C THR A 17 0.58 -16.65 -14.62
N TRP A 18 1.25 -17.11 -13.55
CA TRP A 18 2.01 -16.25 -12.68
C TRP A 18 3.05 -15.55 -13.56
N PRO A 19 3.01 -14.20 -13.62
CA PRO A 19 3.99 -13.47 -14.39
C PRO A 19 5.38 -13.79 -13.84
N LYS A 20 6.38 -13.80 -14.73
CA LYS A 20 7.78 -13.99 -14.33
C LYS A 20 8.15 -12.99 -13.22
N TRP A 21 9.00 -13.42 -12.30
CA TRP A 21 9.46 -12.63 -11.15
C TRP A 21 9.90 -11.20 -11.48
N GLU A 22 10.50 -11.00 -12.65
CA GLU A 22 10.88 -9.69 -13.19
C GLU A 22 9.68 -8.76 -13.40
N ALA A 23 8.58 -9.26 -13.98
CA ALA A 23 7.37 -8.46 -14.21
C ALA A 23 6.63 -8.13 -12.90
N LEU A 24 6.74 -9.00 -11.89
CA LEU A 24 6.21 -8.72 -10.55
C LEU A 24 7.00 -7.61 -9.86
N GLN A 25 8.33 -7.61 -9.99
CA GLN A 25 9.17 -6.56 -9.44
C GLN A 25 8.87 -5.19 -10.07
N GLU A 26 8.72 -5.12 -11.40
CA GLU A 26 8.34 -3.89 -12.08
C GLU A 26 7.02 -3.30 -11.55
N SER A 27 5.98 -4.14 -11.43
CA SER A 27 4.69 -3.69 -10.88
C SER A 27 4.79 -3.28 -9.39
N THR A 28 5.67 -3.91 -8.62
CA THR A 28 5.87 -3.61 -7.19
C THR A 28 6.63 -2.29 -7.01
N ILE A 29 7.61 -2.00 -7.86
CA ILE A 29 8.40 -0.76 -7.80
C ILE A 29 7.51 0.45 -8.04
N VAL A 30 6.62 0.37 -9.03
CA VAL A 30 5.65 1.45 -9.31
C VAL A 30 4.75 1.71 -8.11
N VAL A 31 4.23 0.65 -7.47
CA VAL A 31 3.39 0.78 -6.27
C VAL A 31 4.19 1.33 -5.08
N LEU A 32 5.44 0.92 -4.90
CA LEU A 32 6.34 1.47 -3.87
C LEU A 32 6.51 2.98 -4.04
N ILE A 33 6.81 3.45 -5.24
CA ILE A 33 6.95 4.88 -5.53
C ILE A 33 5.64 5.62 -5.29
N ALA A 34 4.50 5.05 -5.71
CA ALA A 34 3.19 5.63 -5.45
C ALA A 34 2.90 5.75 -3.94
N SER A 35 3.22 4.71 -3.15
CA SER A 35 3.06 4.75 -1.69
C SER A 35 3.96 5.79 -1.02
N LEU A 36 5.19 5.98 -1.54
CA LEU A 36 6.12 6.99 -1.04
C LEU A 36 5.60 8.41 -1.28
N LEU A 37 5.04 8.67 -2.46
CA LEU A 37 4.42 9.97 -2.76
C LEU A 37 3.22 10.25 -1.85
N ILE A 38 2.36 9.25 -1.61
CA ILE A 38 1.24 9.39 -0.67
C ILE A 38 1.75 9.68 0.74
N ALA A 39 2.80 8.98 1.19
CA ALA A 39 3.40 9.22 2.50
C ALA A 39 3.95 10.66 2.65
N LEU A 40 4.56 11.22 1.61
CA LEU A 40 5.03 12.61 1.61
C LEU A 40 3.87 13.62 1.70
N VAL A 41 2.76 13.34 1.02
CA VAL A 41 1.56 14.19 1.09
C VAL A 41 0.95 14.15 2.49
N VAL A 42 0.80 12.97 3.08
CA VAL A 42 0.29 12.81 4.46
C VAL A 42 1.19 13.53 5.46
N LEU A 43 2.51 13.42 5.32
CA LEU A 43 3.46 14.14 6.17
C LEU A 43 3.26 15.66 6.09
N GLY A 44 3.02 16.20 4.90
CA GLY A 44 2.67 17.61 4.73
C GLY A 44 1.33 17.97 5.41
N MET A 45 0.33 17.11 5.29
CA MET A 45 -0.97 17.30 5.94
C MET A 45 -0.88 17.25 7.47
N ASP A 46 -0.05 16.37 8.02
CA ASP A 46 0.17 16.24 9.46
C ASP A 46 0.81 17.53 10.02
N MET A 47 1.84 18.06 9.33
CA MET A 47 2.47 19.33 9.71
C MET A 47 1.51 20.51 9.68
N VAL A 48 0.64 20.58 8.66
CA VAL A 48 -0.38 21.65 8.56
C VAL A 48 -1.40 21.50 9.69
N SER A 49 -1.86 20.29 9.97
CA SER A 49 -2.84 20.01 11.01
C SER A 49 -2.32 20.38 12.40
N ASP A 50 -1.08 20.03 12.73
CA ASP A 50 -0.45 20.40 14.00
C ASP A 50 -0.35 21.92 14.18
N ASN A 51 -0.02 22.66 13.11
CA ASN A 51 0.05 24.11 13.16
C ASN A 51 -1.32 24.75 13.34
N ILE A 52 -2.34 24.26 12.63
CA ILE A 52 -3.72 24.74 12.78
C ILE A 52 -4.23 24.47 14.20
N LEU A 53 -4.04 23.25 14.71
CA LEU A 53 -4.47 22.88 16.06
C LEU A 53 -3.80 23.75 17.12
N LYS A 54 -2.49 24.00 17.03
CA LYS A 54 -1.78 24.90 17.96
C LYS A 54 -2.39 26.30 17.97
N VAL A 55 -2.69 26.86 16.81
CA VAL A 55 -3.33 28.19 16.69
C VAL A 55 -4.72 28.18 17.30
N VAL A 56 -5.53 27.17 16.99
CA VAL A 56 -6.90 27.05 17.52
C VAL A 56 -6.90 26.89 19.04
N TYR A 57 -6.03 26.02 19.58
CA TYR A 57 -5.88 25.86 21.03
C TYR A 57 -5.42 27.14 21.71
N GLN A 58 -4.49 27.88 21.11
CA GLN A 58 -4.01 29.15 21.65
C GLN A 58 -5.10 30.24 21.68
N ILE A 59 -6.01 30.25 20.70
CA ILE A 59 -7.14 31.21 20.64
C ILE A 59 -8.27 30.82 21.61
N ILE A 60 -8.52 29.52 21.82
CA ILE A 60 -9.65 29.05 22.63
C ILE A 60 -9.30 29.00 24.12
N VAL A 61 -8.07 28.61 24.45
CA VAL A 61 -7.62 28.42 25.85
C VAL A 61 -6.90 29.65 26.41
N GLY A 62 -6.29 30.46 25.55
CA GLY A 62 -5.73 31.77 25.90
C GLY A 62 -6.77 32.86 25.89
#